data_AF-A0A9P8IC34-F1
#
_entry.id   AF-A0A9P8IC34-F1
#
_cell.length_a   1.000
_cell.length_b   1.000
_cell.length_c   1.000
_cell.angle_alpha   90.00
_cell.angle_beta   90.00
_cell.angle_gamma   90.00
#
_symmetry.space_group_name_H-M   'P 1'
#
loop_
_entity.id
_entity.type
_entity.pdbx_description
1 polymer ?
#
loop_
_entity_poly.entity_id
_entity_poly.type
_entity_poly.pdbx_seq_one_letter_code
_entity_poly.pdbx_strand_id
1 'polypeptide(L)'
;MSEDGSLASIGLGSRIDIYHFHSPWPSRWKLKELSDLESQKLSFSQDQNRRMLIIARRATTGKVTMEIYDLRGTRIWSISMNRNEYLGGGDDFGLSSVLHNGATGIAVVTAFTSIPYEIFHSTITGLNLQPQGWNIQVFRLQGAAQSPSGKYIVLVDATYMLFRLDTDSNRVEKGMRLSRRRLSASSGDDLMAIAMPNENTIHTFWVEGGKMVLTTITWNGRDTRLERRIIPDIDYRMAGPPDEGSVREAEGSVHEAEGSVHEAVGSVHEAVGSVHEAVGSVHEAEGELASVEMEATSLSELGAYA
;
A
#
# COMPACT_ATOMS: atom_id res chain seq x y z
N MET A 1 -1.73 3.08 -8.56
CA MET A 1 -2.56 2.92 -9.78
C MET A 1 -2.02 1.77 -10.59
N SER A 2 -2.83 1.13 -11.43
CA SER A 2 -2.34 0.18 -12.42
C SER A 2 -1.58 0.89 -13.54
N GLU A 3 -0.71 0.15 -14.23
CA GLU A 3 0.11 0.64 -15.34
C GLU A 3 -0.74 1.30 -16.45
N ASP A 4 -1.83 0.64 -16.86
CA ASP A 4 -2.76 1.13 -17.88
C ASP A 4 -3.71 2.24 -17.38
N GLY A 5 -3.56 2.67 -16.13
CA GLY A 5 -4.40 3.70 -15.52
C GLY A 5 -5.86 3.29 -15.30
N SER A 6 -6.25 2.05 -15.55
CA SER A 6 -7.65 1.60 -15.41
C SER A 6 -8.08 1.34 -13.96
N LEU A 7 -7.12 1.16 -13.05
CA LEU A 7 -7.36 0.87 -11.63
C LEU A 7 -6.60 1.84 -10.72
N ALA A 8 -7.22 2.18 -9.59
CA ALA A 8 -6.55 2.78 -8.45
C ALA A 8 -6.88 1.98 -7.19
N SER A 9 -5.91 1.88 -6.27
CA SER A 9 -6.13 1.24 -4.97
C SER A 9 -5.78 2.22 -3.86
N ILE A 10 -6.57 2.18 -2.80
CA ILE A 10 -6.36 2.94 -1.57
C ILE A 10 -6.39 1.97 -0.41
N GLY A 11 -5.34 1.98 0.41
CA GLY A 11 -5.27 1.24 1.66
C GLY A 11 -5.61 2.15 2.84
N LEU A 12 -6.60 1.74 3.63
CA LEU A 12 -7.08 2.38 4.84
C LEU A 12 -6.99 1.37 5.99
N GLY A 13 -5.75 1.05 6.36
CA GLY A 13 -5.46 0.04 7.38
C GLY A 13 -5.88 -1.35 6.96
N SER A 14 -6.97 -1.85 7.58
CA SER A 14 -7.55 -3.17 7.25
C SER A 14 -8.46 -3.13 6.03
N ARG A 15 -8.85 -1.97 5.53
CA ARG A 15 -9.71 -1.84 4.35
C ARG A 15 -8.89 -1.49 3.11
N ILE A 16 -9.14 -2.19 2.01
CA ILE A 16 -8.63 -1.82 0.69
C ILE A 16 -9.80 -1.50 -0.22
N ASP A 17 -9.79 -0.32 -0.83
CA ASP A 17 -10.73 0.03 -1.89
C ASP A 17 -10.00 0.00 -3.24
N ILE A 18 -10.60 -0.66 -4.24
CA ILE A 18 -10.12 -0.69 -5.61
C ILE A 18 -11.13 0.01 -6.51
N TYR A 19 -10.73 1.14 -7.06
CA TYR A 19 -11.51 1.91 -8.02
C TYR A 19 -11.20 1.44 -9.42
N HIS A 20 -12.24 1.16 -10.19
CA HIS A 20 -12.15 0.92 -11.62
C HIS A 20 -12.67 2.18 -12.29
N PHE A 21 -11.85 2.89 -13.07
CA PHE A 21 -12.27 4.19 -13.64
C PHE A 21 -13.41 4.08 -14.66
N HIS A 22 -13.72 2.86 -15.11
CA HIS A 22 -14.86 2.55 -15.99
C HIS A 22 -16.08 1.99 -15.22
N SER A 23 -16.03 1.94 -13.88
CA SER A 23 -17.13 1.49 -13.02
C SER A 23 -17.48 2.59 -12.01
N PRO A 24 -18.77 2.80 -11.72
CA PRO A 24 -19.19 3.78 -10.72
C PRO A 24 -18.88 3.35 -9.27
N TRP A 25 -18.67 2.05 -9.02
CA TRP A 25 -18.51 1.52 -7.66
C TRP A 25 -17.13 0.88 -7.45
N PRO A 26 -16.43 1.17 -6.34
CA PRO A 26 -15.19 0.51 -6.00
C PRO A 26 -15.43 -0.91 -5.46
N SER A 27 -14.50 -1.82 -5.75
CA SER A 27 -14.43 -3.12 -5.08
C SER A 27 -13.79 -2.93 -3.71
N ARG A 28 -14.50 -3.28 -2.64
CA ARG A 28 -14.01 -3.10 -1.26
C ARG A 28 -13.61 -4.43 -0.65
N TRP A 29 -12.37 -4.52 -0.18
CA TRP A 29 -11.82 -5.68 0.51
C TRP A 29 -11.58 -5.37 1.99
N LYS A 30 -11.78 -6.40 2.82
CA LYS A 30 -11.46 -6.35 4.24
C LYS A 30 -10.34 -7.34 4.54
N LEU A 31 -9.17 -6.81 4.84
CA LEU A 31 -8.01 -7.55 5.33
C LEU A 31 -8.17 -7.85 6.81
N LYS A 32 -7.35 -8.78 7.30
CA LYS A 32 -7.16 -8.97 8.73
C LYS A 32 -6.67 -7.68 9.38
N GLU A 33 -7.37 -7.25 10.43
CA GLU A 33 -7.01 -6.07 11.21
C GLU A 33 -5.68 -6.27 11.95
N LEU A 34 -4.88 -5.21 11.99
CA LEU A 34 -3.61 -5.14 12.67
C LEU A 34 -3.65 -3.89 13.55
N SER A 35 -3.85 -4.08 14.85
CA SER A 35 -3.94 -3.00 15.83
C SER A 35 -2.63 -2.22 15.98
N ASP A 36 -1.53 -2.83 15.57
CA ASP A 36 -0.18 -2.28 15.61
C ASP A 36 0.31 -1.83 14.22
N LEU A 37 -0.56 -1.60 13.25
CA LEU A 37 -0.16 -1.16 11.91
C LEU A 37 0.48 0.23 11.95
N GLU A 38 1.73 0.30 11.51
CA GLU A 38 2.51 1.55 11.45
C GLU A 38 2.59 2.10 10.02
N SER A 39 2.81 1.23 9.04
CA SER A 39 2.98 1.64 7.65
C SER A 39 2.42 0.60 6.67
N GLN A 40 1.85 1.07 5.58
CA GLN A 40 1.27 0.24 4.52
C GLN A 40 1.67 0.77 3.14
N LYS A 41 2.06 -0.14 2.24
CA LYS A 41 2.31 0.17 0.82
C LYS A 41 1.59 -0.85 -0.05
N LEU A 42 1.15 -0.39 -1.21
CA LEU A 42 0.44 -1.18 -2.19
C LEU A 42 0.99 -0.91 -3.59
N SER A 43 1.04 -1.95 -4.42
CA SER A 43 1.29 -1.79 -5.85
C SER A 43 0.55 -2.85 -6.64
N PHE A 44 0.12 -2.49 -7.85
CA PHE A 44 -0.30 -3.50 -8.81
C PHE A 44 0.92 -4.16 -9.44
N SER A 45 0.77 -5.41 -9.87
CA SER A 45 1.77 -6.08 -10.71
C SER A 45 1.74 -5.52 -12.13
N GLN A 46 2.89 -5.54 -12.81
CA GLN A 46 3.01 -5.11 -14.22
C GLN A 46 2.43 -6.13 -15.23
N ASP A 47 2.09 -7.34 -14.78
CA ASP A 47 1.49 -8.34 -15.67
C ASP A 47 0.07 -7.91 -16.09
N GLN A 48 -0.08 -7.49 -17.34
CA GLN A 48 -1.33 -7.05 -17.94
C GLN A 48 -2.37 -8.17 -18.07
N ASN A 49 -1.92 -9.42 -18.22
CA ASN A 49 -2.80 -10.58 -18.39
C ASN A 49 -3.34 -11.08 -17.06
N ARG A 50 -2.53 -11.03 -16.00
CA ARG A 50 -2.89 -11.49 -14.66
C ARG A 50 -2.51 -10.48 -13.59
N ARG A 51 -3.26 -9.38 -13.57
CA ARG A 51 -3.08 -8.32 -12.58
C ARG A 51 -3.35 -8.82 -11.17
N MET A 52 -2.40 -8.50 -10.29
CA MET A 52 -2.41 -8.80 -8.87
C MET A 52 -2.15 -7.51 -8.09
N LEU A 53 -2.58 -7.49 -6.83
CA LEU A 53 -2.26 -6.43 -5.89
C LEU A 53 -1.29 -6.99 -4.85
N ILE A 54 -0.09 -6.43 -4.77
CA ILE A 54 0.82 -6.67 -3.65
C ILE A 54 0.60 -5.63 -2.57
N ILE A 55 0.55 -6.09 -1.32
CA ILE A 55 0.36 -5.28 -0.13
C ILE A 55 1.49 -5.61 0.84
N ALA A 56 2.26 -4.60 1.23
CA ALA A 56 3.21 -4.67 2.33
C ALA A 56 2.65 -3.90 3.53
N ARG A 57 2.67 -4.54 4.71
CA ARG A 57 2.24 -3.95 5.98
C ARG A 57 3.35 -4.13 7.00
N ARG A 58 3.75 -3.04 7.64
CA ARG A 58 4.71 -2.99 8.74
C ARG A 58 3.97 -2.65 10.03
N ALA A 59 4.18 -3.47 11.04
CA ALA A 59 3.72 -3.22 12.39
C ALA A 59 4.72 -2.35 13.17
N THR A 60 4.30 -1.69 14.25
CA THR A 60 5.15 -0.93 15.19
C THR A 60 6.22 -1.80 15.84
N THR A 61 6.01 -3.13 15.86
CA THR A 61 7.02 -4.11 16.27
C THR A 61 8.19 -4.25 15.28
N GLY A 62 8.09 -3.65 14.09
CA GLY A 62 9.01 -3.82 12.97
C GLY A 62 8.69 -5.04 12.09
N LYS A 63 7.73 -5.87 12.47
CA LYS A 63 7.31 -7.04 11.69
C LYS A 63 6.73 -6.59 10.35
N VAL A 64 7.24 -7.16 9.25
CA VAL A 64 6.74 -6.87 7.90
C VAL A 64 6.04 -8.08 7.32
N THR A 65 4.85 -7.85 6.78
CA THR A 65 4.07 -8.85 6.06
C THR A 65 3.89 -8.38 4.64
N MET A 66 4.19 -9.26 3.69
CA MET A 66 3.87 -9.04 2.29
C MET A 66 2.85 -10.08 1.85
N GLU A 67 1.83 -9.63 1.16
CA GLU A 67 0.73 -10.46 0.70
C GLU A 67 0.38 -10.07 -0.73
N ILE A 68 0.07 -11.06 -1.56
CA ILE A 68 -0.36 -10.87 -2.94
C ILE A 68 -1.78 -11.38 -3.07
N TYR A 69 -2.62 -10.56 -3.65
CA TYR A 69 -4.04 -10.83 -3.87
C TYR A 69 -4.35 -10.78 -5.36
N ASP A 70 -5.26 -11.65 -5.80
CA ASP A 70 -5.94 -11.43 -7.08
C ASP A 70 -6.96 -10.29 -6.96
N LEU A 71 -7.43 -9.78 -8.10
CA LEU A 71 -8.43 -8.69 -8.12
C LEU A 71 -9.83 -9.11 -7.63
N ARG A 72 -10.02 -10.36 -7.20
CA ARG A 72 -11.23 -10.82 -6.52
C ARG A 72 -11.10 -10.76 -5.00
N GLY A 73 -9.93 -10.37 -4.48
CA GLY A 73 -9.62 -10.32 -3.05
C GLY A 73 -9.12 -11.64 -2.47
N THR A 74 -8.80 -12.63 -3.31
CA THR A 74 -8.24 -13.91 -2.86
C THR A 74 -6.74 -13.76 -2.62
N ARG A 75 -6.27 -14.10 -1.42
CA ARG A 75 -4.83 -14.10 -1.11
C ARG A 75 -4.15 -15.30 -1.80
N ILE A 76 -3.23 -15.00 -2.72
CA ILE A 76 -2.48 -15.99 -3.50
C ILE A 76 -1.17 -16.36 -2.83
N TRP A 77 -0.53 -15.40 -2.16
CA TRP A 77 0.79 -15.60 -1.55
C TRP A 77 0.95 -14.71 -0.33
N SER A 78 1.76 -15.15 0.63
CA SER A 78 2.10 -14.38 1.82
C SER A 78 3.45 -14.81 2.39
N ILE A 79 4.19 -13.82 2.90
CA ILE A 79 5.37 -14.02 3.74
C ILE A 79 5.31 -13.07 4.93
N SER A 80 5.94 -13.47 6.03
CA SER A 80 6.09 -12.66 7.23
C SER A 80 7.55 -12.65 7.67
N MET A 81 8.09 -11.47 7.90
CA MET A 81 9.48 -11.21 8.31
C MET A 81 9.47 -10.67 9.74
N ASN A 82 10.35 -11.16 10.60
CA ASN A 82 10.38 -10.83 12.03
C ASN A 82 11.50 -9.82 12.38
N ARG A 83 11.39 -9.23 13.57
CA ARG A 83 12.24 -8.13 14.09
C ARG A 83 13.76 -8.41 14.08
N ASN A 84 14.18 -9.67 14.19
CA ASN A 84 15.60 -10.06 14.13
C ASN A 84 16.11 -10.25 12.69
N GLU A 85 15.20 -10.21 11.71
CA GLU A 85 15.43 -10.39 10.27
C GLU A 85 14.84 -9.22 9.47
N TYR A 86 15.05 -8.01 10.01
CA TYR A 86 15.10 -6.75 9.29
C TYR A 86 13.82 -5.91 9.16
N LEU A 87 14.04 -4.57 9.07
CA LEU A 87 13.11 -3.43 9.09
C LEU A 87 12.75 -2.85 10.48
N GLY A 88 13.74 -2.45 11.29
CA GLY A 88 13.44 -1.67 12.51
C GLY A 88 14.64 -1.25 13.39
N GLY A 89 15.00 0.03 13.31
CA GLY A 89 15.66 0.85 14.34
C GLY A 89 14.76 2.00 14.79
N GLY A 90 15.10 2.65 15.91
CA GLY A 90 14.28 3.71 16.54
C GLY A 90 14.05 4.98 15.70
N ASP A 91 14.81 5.17 14.62
CA ASP A 91 14.78 6.34 13.73
C ASP A 91 14.23 6.02 12.31
N ASP A 92 13.49 4.92 12.14
CA ASP A 92 13.03 4.44 10.83
C ASP A 92 11.66 5.01 10.41
N PHE A 93 11.50 5.45 9.15
CA PHE A 93 10.28 6.08 8.59
C PHE A 93 9.39 5.12 7.77
N GLY A 94 9.15 3.91 8.27
CA GLY A 94 8.21 2.98 7.65
C GLY A 94 8.60 2.48 6.24
N LEU A 95 7.64 1.89 5.54
CA LEU A 95 7.83 1.33 4.20
C LEU A 95 7.87 2.45 3.15
N SER A 96 8.73 2.33 2.15
CA SER A 96 8.87 3.32 1.08
C SER A 96 8.30 2.84 -0.26
N SER A 97 8.52 1.58 -0.64
CA SER A 97 7.93 1.01 -1.87
C SER A 97 7.67 -0.49 -1.72
N VAL A 98 6.70 -1.00 -2.47
CA VAL A 98 6.47 -2.44 -2.68
C VAL A 98 6.18 -2.67 -4.15
N LEU A 99 6.77 -3.70 -4.75
CA LEU A 99 6.63 -4.02 -6.18
C LEU A 99 6.49 -5.54 -6.36
N HIS A 100 5.80 -5.97 -7.41
CA HIS A 100 5.70 -7.38 -7.76
C HIS A 100 5.71 -7.56 -9.28
N ASN A 101 6.67 -8.33 -9.76
CA ASN A 101 6.71 -8.84 -11.12
C ASN A 101 6.09 -10.24 -11.14
N GLY A 102 4.87 -10.36 -11.68
CA GLY A 102 4.17 -11.64 -11.78
C GLY A 102 4.81 -12.63 -12.76
N ALA A 103 5.53 -12.13 -13.79
CA ALA A 103 6.17 -12.98 -14.79
C ALA A 103 7.44 -13.66 -14.25
N THR A 104 8.25 -12.93 -13.48
CA THR A 104 9.48 -13.46 -12.88
C THR A 104 9.29 -13.98 -11.45
N GLY A 105 8.15 -13.68 -10.82
CA GLY A 105 7.87 -14.02 -9.42
C GLY A 105 8.65 -13.19 -8.41
N ILE A 106 9.29 -12.10 -8.84
CA ILE A 106 10.08 -11.22 -7.98
C ILE A 106 9.16 -10.24 -7.26
N ALA A 107 9.18 -10.25 -5.93
CA ALA A 107 8.61 -9.21 -5.09
C ALA A 107 9.72 -8.39 -4.45
N VAL A 108 9.56 -7.07 -4.45
CA VAL A 108 10.51 -6.13 -3.84
C VAL A 108 9.80 -5.33 -2.77
N VAL A 109 10.45 -5.17 -1.62
CA VAL A 109 10.03 -4.22 -0.59
C VAL A 109 11.17 -3.29 -0.27
N THR A 110 10.86 -2.02 -0.04
CA THR A 110 11.82 -1.04 0.47
C THR A 110 11.25 -0.23 1.61
N ALA A 111 12.13 0.29 2.48
CA ALA A 111 11.76 1.01 3.68
C ALA A 111 12.85 2.01 4.07
N PHE A 112 12.45 3.11 4.69
CA PHE A 112 13.36 4.11 5.23
C PHE A 112 13.93 3.62 6.56
N THR A 113 14.95 2.76 6.49
CA THR A 113 15.57 2.16 7.68
C THR A 113 17.07 2.38 7.74
N SER A 114 17.55 2.49 8.97
CA SER A 114 18.97 2.57 9.32
C SER A 114 19.69 1.21 9.24
N ILE A 115 18.93 0.11 9.24
CA ILE A 115 19.43 -1.28 9.28
C ILE A 115 19.28 -1.90 7.87
N PRO A 116 20.32 -2.57 7.33
CA PRO A 116 20.20 -3.36 6.08
C PRO A 116 19.04 -4.37 6.17
N TYR A 117 18.50 -4.84 5.05
CA TYR A 117 17.41 -5.82 5.06
C TYR A 117 17.35 -6.65 3.76
N GLU A 118 16.63 -7.77 3.79
CA GLU A 118 16.34 -8.53 2.58
C GLU A 118 15.31 -7.78 1.73
N ILE A 119 15.69 -7.47 0.49
CA ILE A 119 14.90 -6.61 -0.40
C ILE A 119 14.06 -7.42 -1.37
N PHE A 120 14.59 -8.58 -1.80
CA PHE A 120 14.02 -9.41 -2.85
C PHE A 120 13.42 -10.67 -2.25
N HIS A 121 12.17 -10.96 -2.61
CA HIS A 121 11.45 -12.15 -2.18
C HIS A 121 10.86 -12.88 -3.38
N SER A 122 10.86 -14.21 -3.35
CA SER A 122 10.29 -15.04 -4.41
C SER A 122 8.87 -15.42 -4.06
N THR A 123 8.00 -15.27 -5.04
CA THR A 123 6.68 -15.90 -5.03
C THR A 123 6.69 -17.28 -5.67
N ILE A 124 7.81 -17.66 -6.31
CA ILE A 124 8.05 -18.96 -6.96
C ILE A 124 9.11 -19.74 -6.17
N THR A 125 8.74 -20.90 -5.65
CA THR A 125 9.64 -21.75 -4.85
C THR A 125 10.89 -22.17 -5.64
N GLY A 126 12.06 -22.07 -5.01
CA GLY A 126 13.33 -22.56 -5.56
C GLY A 126 14.07 -21.60 -6.50
N LEU A 127 13.54 -20.40 -6.75
CA LEU A 127 14.18 -19.38 -7.57
C LEU A 127 15.27 -18.65 -6.75
N ASN A 128 16.48 -18.52 -7.31
CA ASN A 128 17.53 -17.71 -6.67
C ASN A 128 17.24 -16.23 -6.91
N LEU A 129 16.95 -15.51 -5.83
CA LEU A 129 16.39 -14.16 -5.88
C LEU A 129 17.40 -13.04 -5.86
N GLN A 130 18.61 -13.30 -5.40
CA GLN A 130 19.59 -12.24 -5.29
C GLN A 130 20.16 -11.97 -6.68
N PRO A 131 20.04 -10.73 -7.17
CA PRO A 131 20.62 -10.42 -8.45
C PRO A 131 22.12 -10.67 -8.45
N GLN A 132 22.62 -11.21 -9.55
CA GLN A 132 24.06 -11.36 -9.71
C GLN A 132 24.72 -9.97 -9.69
N GLY A 133 25.71 -9.81 -8.81
CA GLY A 133 26.38 -8.53 -8.57
C GLY A 133 25.68 -7.65 -7.53
N TRP A 134 24.59 -8.11 -6.92
CA TRP A 134 24.01 -7.48 -5.74
C TRP A 134 24.82 -7.84 -4.49
N ASN A 135 25.21 -6.82 -3.71
CA ASN A 135 25.86 -7.02 -2.42
C ASN A 135 24.98 -6.44 -1.31
N ILE A 136 24.50 -7.32 -0.43
CA ILE A 136 23.50 -7.03 0.62
C ILE A 136 24.05 -6.07 1.70
N GLN A 137 25.37 -6.01 1.90
CA GLN A 137 25.89 -5.54 3.20
C GLN A 137 25.85 -4.03 3.48
N VAL A 138 25.42 -3.15 2.55
CA VAL A 138 25.70 -1.71 2.72
C VAL A 138 24.59 -0.73 2.30
N PHE A 139 23.47 -1.18 1.71
CA PHE A 139 22.51 -0.23 1.12
C PHE A 139 21.29 0.00 1.99
N ARG A 140 21.17 1.24 2.50
CA ARG A 140 19.93 1.76 3.09
C ARG A 140 19.04 2.22 1.92
N LEU A 141 18.22 1.34 1.38
CA LEU A 141 17.37 1.70 0.25
C LEU A 141 16.28 2.68 0.67
N GLN A 142 16.04 3.69 -0.15
CA GLN A 142 15.02 4.72 0.06
C GLN A 142 13.80 4.52 -0.84
N GLY A 143 13.95 3.86 -1.98
CA GLY A 143 12.82 3.61 -2.86
C GLY A 143 13.15 2.66 -4.00
N ALA A 144 12.07 2.21 -4.64
CA ALA A 144 12.14 1.35 -5.80
C ALA A 144 11.09 1.77 -6.83
N ALA A 145 11.41 1.61 -8.11
CA ALA A 145 10.45 1.70 -9.20
C ALA A 145 10.67 0.57 -10.20
N GLN A 146 9.66 0.27 -10.98
CA GLN A 146 9.69 -0.77 -12.00
C GLN A 146 9.29 -0.20 -13.35
N SER A 147 9.95 -0.65 -14.43
CA SER A 147 9.56 -0.27 -15.78
C SER A 147 8.18 -0.85 -16.15
N PRO A 148 7.48 -0.25 -17.12
CA PRO A 148 6.14 -0.69 -17.51
C PRO A 148 6.07 -2.17 -17.90
N SER A 149 7.02 -2.68 -18.68
CA SER A 149 7.09 -4.11 -19.04
C SER A 149 7.47 -5.04 -17.87
N GLY A 150 7.87 -4.49 -16.73
CA GLY A 150 8.41 -5.24 -15.61
C GLY A 150 9.87 -5.67 -15.76
N LYS A 151 10.47 -5.49 -16.95
CA LYS A 151 11.83 -5.93 -17.29
C LYS A 151 12.92 -5.32 -16.41
N TYR A 152 12.72 -4.08 -15.98
CA TYR A 152 13.71 -3.37 -15.17
C TYR A 152 13.13 -2.99 -13.82
N ILE A 153 13.94 -3.19 -12.79
CA ILE A 153 13.70 -2.62 -11.45
C ILE A 153 14.84 -1.65 -11.17
N VAL A 154 14.50 -0.46 -10.71
CA VAL A 154 15.46 0.53 -10.25
C VAL A 154 15.32 0.71 -8.75
N LEU A 155 16.46 0.72 -8.06
CA LEU A 155 16.57 0.88 -6.62
C LEU A 155 17.44 2.10 -6.35
N VAL A 156 17.12 2.84 -5.31
CA VAL A 156 17.96 3.96 -4.86
C VAL A 156 18.26 3.86 -3.38
N ASP A 157 19.51 4.08 -3.01
CA ASP A 157 19.95 4.11 -1.62
C ASP A 157 20.01 5.54 -1.03
N ALA A 158 20.16 5.63 0.28
CA ALA A 158 20.30 6.88 1.03
C ALA A 158 21.61 7.64 0.71
N THR A 159 22.50 7.07 -0.12
CA THR A 159 23.70 7.74 -0.64
C THR A 159 23.50 8.27 -2.05
N TYR A 160 22.26 8.26 -2.54
CA TYR A 160 21.87 8.65 -3.90
C TYR A 160 22.55 7.79 -4.97
N MET A 161 22.83 6.53 -4.65
CA MET A 161 23.27 5.52 -5.61
C MET A 161 22.04 4.81 -6.16
N LEU A 162 21.88 4.89 -7.48
CA LEU A 162 20.84 4.21 -8.22
C LEU A 162 21.39 2.91 -8.81
N PHE A 163 20.66 1.82 -8.65
CA PHE A 163 20.97 0.52 -9.25
C PHE A 163 19.86 0.16 -10.23
N ARG A 164 20.22 -0.23 -11.45
CA ARG A 164 19.28 -0.82 -12.40
C ARG A 164 19.51 -2.33 -12.48
N LEU A 165 18.44 -3.07 -12.25
CA LEU A 165 18.35 -4.52 -12.33
C LEU A 165 17.58 -4.90 -13.58
N ASP A 166 18.13 -5.82 -14.37
CA ASP A 166 17.40 -6.55 -15.41
C ASP A 166 16.80 -7.81 -14.80
N THR A 167 15.47 -7.94 -14.82
CA THR A 167 14.75 -9.02 -14.15
C THR A 167 14.80 -10.35 -14.90
N ASP A 168 15.02 -10.32 -16.21
CA ASP A 168 15.07 -11.53 -17.05
C ASP A 168 16.40 -12.26 -16.82
N SER A 169 17.49 -11.51 -16.80
CA SER A 169 18.83 -12.03 -16.52
C SER A 169 19.14 -12.14 -15.04
N ASN A 170 18.34 -11.49 -14.17
CA ASN A 170 18.58 -11.34 -12.75
C ASN A 170 19.97 -10.76 -12.44
N ARG A 171 20.35 -9.66 -13.13
CA ARG A 171 21.67 -9.01 -12.99
C ARG A 171 21.57 -7.51 -12.79
N VAL A 172 22.46 -6.97 -11.95
CA VAL A 172 22.65 -5.52 -11.84
C VAL A 172 23.40 -5.03 -13.08
N GLU A 173 22.75 -4.22 -13.93
CA GLU A 173 23.35 -3.70 -15.15
C GLU A 173 24.38 -2.60 -14.87
N LYS A 174 24.06 -1.68 -13.94
CA LYS A 174 24.91 -0.53 -13.61
C LYS A 174 24.47 0.12 -12.30
N GLY A 175 25.44 0.70 -11.59
CA GLY A 175 25.22 1.68 -10.54
C GLY A 175 25.47 3.10 -11.06
N MET A 176 24.66 4.07 -10.64
CA MET A 176 24.81 5.48 -10.99
C MET A 176 24.64 6.36 -9.75
N ARG A 177 25.65 7.19 -9.45
CA ARG A 177 25.57 8.17 -8.37
C ARG A 177 24.92 9.46 -8.87
N LEU A 178 23.82 9.86 -8.24
CA LEU A 178 23.03 11.05 -8.63
C LEU A 178 23.53 12.35 -7.99
N SER A 179 24.10 12.26 -6.79
CA SER A 179 24.71 13.39 -6.09
C SER A 179 26.08 13.03 -5.53
N ARG A 180 27.01 13.99 -5.53
CA ARG A 180 28.33 13.85 -4.87
C ARG A 180 28.25 14.16 -3.37
N ARG A 181 27.14 14.70 -2.89
CA ARG A 181 26.94 15.08 -1.49
C ARG A 181 26.48 13.86 -0.69
N ARG A 182 27.17 13.51 0.40
CA ARG A 182 26.67 12.57 1.41
C ARG A 182 25.72 13.35 2.32
N LEU A 183 24.48 12.94 2.37
CA LEU A 183 23.49 13.52 3.27
C LEU A 183 23.35 12.66 4.53
N SER A 184 22.90 13.29 5.62
CA SER A 184 22.78 12.65 6.92
C SER A 184 21.51 11.81 6.92
N ALA A 185 21.63 10.49 7.05
CA ALA A 185 20.49 9.57 7.09
C ALA A 185 19.58 9.73 8.32
N SER A 186 19.70 10.84 9.06
CA SER A 186 19.05 11.13 10.35
C SER A 186 18.08 12.30 10.31
N SER A 187 17.93 13.00 9.17
CA SER A 187 16.87 14.00 9.01
C SER A 187 15.84 13.50 8.01
N GLY A 188 14.55 13.59 8.36
CA GLY A 188 13.42 13.33 7.46
C GLY A 188 13.37 14.24 6.23
N ASP A 189 14.36 15.11 6.06
CA ASP A 189 14.53 16.07 4.97
C ASP A 189 15.07 15.44 3.66
N ASP A 190 15.61 14.22 3.73
CA ASP A 190 16.31 13.57 2.59
C ASP A 190 15.54 12.35 2.05
N LEU A 191 14.24 12.51 1.81
CA LEU A 191 13.41 11.49 1.17
C LEU A 191 13.47 11.62 -0.35
N MET A 192 13.59 10.48 -1.03
CA MET A 192 13.62 10.40 -2.49
C MET A 192 12.43 9.60 -3.01
N ALA A 193 11.72 10.16 -3.98
CA ALA A 193 10.77 9.44 -4.82
C ALA A 193 11.44 9.07 -6.14
N ILE A 194 11.08 7.90 -6.67
CA ILE A 194 11.60 7.36 -7.93
C ILE A 194 10.45 6.79 -8.76
N ALA A 195 10.53 6.96 -10.08
CA ALA A 195 9.56 6.43 -11.02
C ALA A 195 10.23 6.06 -12.34
N MET A 196 9.66 5.08 -13.04
CA MET A 196 10.04 4.72 -14.41
C MET A 196 8.84 4.91 -15.34
N PRO A 197 8.66 6.09 -15.96
CA PRO A 197 7.55 6.32 -16.89
C PRO A 197 7.66 5.49 -18.18
N ASN A 198 8.86 4.99 -18.52
CA ASN A 198 9.10 4.09 -19.63
C ASN A 198 10.35 3.24 -19.35
N GLU A 199 10.68 2.32 -20.25
CA GLU A 199 11.77 1.35 -20.10
C GLU A 199 13.14 1.95 -19.82
N ASN A 200 13.41 3.13 -20.39
CA ASN A 200 14.74 3.73 -20.40
C ASN A 200 14.80 5.05 -19.65
N THR A 201 13.69 5.54 -19.10
CA THR A 201 13.65 6.82 -18.40
C THR A 201 13.39 6.58 -16.93
N ILE A 202 14.20 7.21 -16.10
CA ILE A 202 14.01 7.22 -14.65
C ILE A 202 13.86 8.66 -14.23
N HIS A 203 12.79 8.95 -13.50
CA HIS A 203 12.63 10.21 -12.80
C HIS A 203 12.91 10.00 -11.33
N THR A 204 13.70 10.89 -10.75
CA THR A 204 13.88 10.95 -9.32
C THR A 204 13.61 12.35 -8.81
N PHE A 205 13.02 12.41 -7.64
CA PHE A 205 12.58 13.63 -6.99
C PHE A 205 13.03 13.60 -5.55
N TRP A 206 13.74 14.64 -5.10
CA TRP A 206 14.14 14.78 -3.71
C TRP A 206 14.34 16.25 -3.36
N VAL A 207 14.57 16.52 -2.07
CA VAL A 207 14.81 17.86 -1.55
C VAL A 207 16.28 17.95 -1.16
N GLU A 208 16.96 19.02 -1.58
CA GLU A 208 18.35 19.28 -1.22
C GLU A 208 18.49 20.74 -0.78
N GLY A 209 18.70 20.96 0.52
CA GLY A 209 18.86 22.30 1.09
C GLY A 209 17.65 23.21 0.87
N GLY A 210 16.44 22.67 1.09
CA GLY A 210 15.17 23.38 0.91
C GLY A 210 14.72 23.55 -0.54
N LYS A 211 15.52 23.09 -1.52
CA LYS A 211 15.19 23.16 -2.95
C LYS A 211 14.77 21.80 -3.46
N MET A 212 13.73 21.78 -4.28
CA MET A 212 13.31 20.57 -4.96
C MET A 212 14.25 20.29 -6.14
N VAL A 213 14.66 19.03 -6.25
CA VAL A 213 15.51 18.53 -7.32
C VAL A 213 14.75 17.44 -8.06
N LEU A 214 14.48 17.69 -9.34
CA LEU A 214 14.04 16.68 -10.28
C LEU A 214 15.23 16.26 -11.14
N THR A 215 15.52 14.97 -11.17
CA THR A 215 16.51 14.41 -12.10
C THR A 215 15.86 13.44 -13.06
N THR A 216 16.16 13.61 -14.34
CA THR A 216 15.75 12.71 -15.41
C THR A 216 16.98 11.98 -15.90
N ILE A 217 16.92 10.66 -15.88
CA ILE A 217 18.00 9.79 -16.32
C ILE A 217 17.47 9.03 -17.53
N THR A 218 18.14 9.17 -18.67
CA THR A 218 17.84 8.40 -19.88
C THR A 218 18.92 7.35 -20.05
N TRP A 219 18.52 6.08 -19.99
CA TRP A 219 19.38 4.92 -19.90
C TRP A 219 19.47 4.18 -21.23
N ASN A 220 20.40 4.61 -22.08
CA ASN A 220 20.65 4.03 -23.39
C ASN A 220 21.98 3.24 -23.41
N GLY A 221 22.17 2.34 -22.44
CA GLY A 221 23.38 1.53 -22.31
C GLY A 221 24.64 2.37 -22.03
N ARG A 222 25.48 2.60 -23.06
CA ARG A 222 26.71 3.40 -22.93
C ARG A 222 26.42 4.90 -22.84
N ASP A 223 25.37 5.38 -23.50
CA ASP A 223 25.03 6.80 -23.58
C ASP A 223 23.98 7.18 -22.52
N THR A 224 24.27 6.87 -21.25
CA THR A 224 23.38 7.30 -20.17
C THR A 224 23.47 8.81 -19.98
N ARG A 225 22.36 9.53 -20.13
CA ARG A 225 22.26 10.97 -19.92
C ARG A 225 21.58 11.26 -18.59
N LEU A 226 22.11 12.23 -17.85
CA LEU A 226 21.52 12.73 -16.61
C LEU A 226 21.24 14.23 -16.76
N GLU A 227 19.98 14.60 -16.56
CA GLU A 227 19.53 16.00 -16.56
C GLU A 227 18.98 16.35 -15.20
N ARG A 228 19.50 17.41 -14.60
CA ARG A 228 19.09 17.88 -13.28
C ARG A 228 18.40 19.23 -13.41
N ARG A 229 17.18 19.32 -12.89
CA ARG A 229 16.40 20.55 -12.79
C ARG A 229 16.20 20.88 -11.31
N ILE A 230 16.72 22.03 -10.88
CA ILE A 230 16.49 22.57 -9.55
C ILE A 230 15.31 23.51 -9.64
N ILE A 231 14.34 23.31 -8.76
CA ILE A 231 13.15 24.14 -8.66
C ILE A 231 13.34 24.99 -7.38
N PRO A 232 13.73 26.27 -7.54
CA PRO A 232 14.28 27.08 -6.45
C PRO A 232 13.24 27.51 -5.41
N ASP A 233 11.97 27.56 -5.79
CA ASP A 233 10.86 27.99 -4.94
C ASP A 233 9.76 26.94 -4.96
N ILE A 234 9.85 25.96 -4.06
CA ILE A 234 8.62 25.47 -3.47
C ILE A 234 8.48 26.30 -2.20
N ASP A 235 7.44 27.12 -2.12
CA ASP A 235 6.96 27.59 -0.83
C ASP A 235 6.62 26.33 -0.02
N TYR A 236 7.57 25.95 0.84
CA TYR A 236 7.35 24.99 1.89
C TYR A 236 6.33 25.64 2.85
N ARG A 237 5.03 25.62 2.49
CA ARG A 237 3.97 25.54 3.48
C ARG A 237 3.95 24.13 4.07
N MET A 238 5.11 23.63 4.48
CA MET A 238 5.16 22.76 5.63
C MET A 238 4.93 23.73 6.78
N ALA A 239 3.82 23.56 7.49
CA ALA A 239 3.63 24.19 8.77
C ALA A 239 4.97 24.15 9.52
N GLY A 240 5.40 25.29 10.07
CA GLY A 240 6.35 25.24 11.18
C GLY A 240 5.80 24.33 12.30
N PRO A 241 6.52 24.17 13.43
CA PRO A 241 5.83 23.67 14.63
C PRO A 241 4.50 24.42 14.74
N PRO A 242 3.36 23.73 14.82
CA PRO A 242 2.07 24.37 14.61
C PRO A 242 1.95 25.52 15.60
N ASP A 243 1.84 26.75 15.08
CA ASP A 243 1.58 27.91 15.93
C ASP A 243 0.30 27.60 16.72
N GLU A 244 0.19 28.03 17.97
CA GLU A 244 -0.94 27.65 18.84
C GLU A 244 -2.33 27.90 18.21
N GLY A 245 -2.44 28.82 17.24
CA GLY A 245 -3.65 29.03 16.44
C GLY A 245 -4.01 27.83 15.56
N SER A 246 -3.03 27.23 14.88
CA SER A 246 -3.22 26.04 14.04
C SER A 246 -3.48 24.76 14.83
N VAL A 247 -2.90 24.64 16.04
CA VAL A 247 -3.26 23.58 16.99
C VAL A 247 -4.72 23.73 17.42
N ARG A 248 -5.14 24.95 17.77
CA ARG A 248 -6.54 25.22 18.15
C ARG A 248 -7.53 24.99 17.01
N GLU A 249 -7.17 25.30 15.77
CA GLU A 249 -8.01 24.99 14.60
C GLU A 249 -8.08 23.49 14.32
N ALA A 250 -6.97 22.76 14.48
CA ALA A 250 -6.96 21.30 14.38
C ALA A 250 -7.77 20.64 15.51
N GLU A 251 -7.65 21.12 16.74
CA GLU A 251 -8.47 20.68 17.89
C GLU A 251 -9.96 20.98 17.66
N GLY A 252 -10.28 22.16 17.12
CA GLY A 252 -11.64 22.51 16.72
C GLY A 252 -12.19 21.59 15.63
N SER A 253 -11.37 21.27 14.62
CA SER A 253 -11.73 20.35 13.54
C SER A 253 -11.90 18.90 14.04
N VAL A 254 -11.07 18.47 15.01
CA VAL A 254 -11.22 17.18 15.68
C VAL A 254 -12.51 17.15 16.50
N HIS A 255 -12.85 18.23 17.20
CA HIS A 255 -14.08 18.30 17.99
C HIS A 255 -15.33 18.31 17.10
N GLU A 256 -15.30 18.99 15.95
CA GLU A 256 -16.36 18.91 14.94
C GLU A 256 -16.48 17.50 14.34
N ALA A 257 -15.36 16.84 14.06
CA ALA A 257 -15.35 15.46 13.58
C ALA A 257 -15.88 14.48 14.63
N GLU A 258 -15.54 14.66 15.91
CA GLU A 258 -16.10 13.89 17.02
C GLU A 258 -17.61 14.12 17.18
N GLY A 259 -18.08 15.36 17.02
CA GLY A 259 -19.50 15.70 16.99
C GLY A 259 -20.24 14.99 15.85
N SER A 260 -19.67 15.00 14.65
CA SER A 260 -20.22 14.31 13.48
C SER A 260 -20.23 12.78 13.66
N VAL A 261 -19.20 12.21 14.29
CA VAL A 261 -19.17 10.78 14.66
C VAL A 261 -20.25 10.46 15.70
N HIS A 262 -20.47 11.33 16.69
CA HIS A 262 -21.51 11.14 17.70
C HIS A 262 -22.92 11.17 17.07
N GLU A 263 -23.17 12.10 16.16
CA GLU A 263 -24.43 12.15 15.38
C GLU A 263 -24.61 10.88 14.53
N ALA A 264 -23.57 10.45 13.83
CA ALA A 264 -23.62 9.22 13.03
C ALA A 264 -23.89 7.97 13.89
N VAL A 265 -23.31 7.89 15.10
CA VAL A 265 -23.61 6.83 16.07
C VAL A 265 -25.05 6.90 16.55
N GLY A 266 -25.58 8.11 16.78
CA GLY A 266 -27.00 8.33 17.10
C GLY A 266 -27.93 7.79 16.01
N SER A 267 -27.67 8.14 14.74
CA SER A 267 -28.45 7.64 13.61
C SER A 267 -28.35 6.11 13.43
N VAL A 268 -27.18 5.52 13.71
CA VAL A 268 -27.04 4.05 13.72
C VAL A 268 -27.87 3.43 14.84
N HIS A 269 -27.92 4.04 16.02
CA HIS A 269 -28.74 3.55 17.12
C HIS A 269 -30.24 3.57 16.80
N GLU A 270 -30.73 4.65 16.18
CA GLU A 270 -32.12 4.76 15.71
C GLU A 270 -32.45 3.72 14.64
N ALA A 271 -31.54 3.49 13.68
CA ALA A 271 -31.71 2.46 12.66
C ALA A 271 -31.75 1.05 13.27
N VAL A 272 -30.92 0.77 14.29
CA VAL A 272 -30.95 -0.51 15.03
C VAL A 272 -32.27 -0.66 15.80
N GLY A 273 -32.79 0.41 16.41
CA GLY A 273 -34.10 0.41 17.06
C GLY A 273 -35.22 0.06 16.09
N SER A 274 -35.22 0.68 14.89
CA SER A 274 -36.20 0.40 13.83
C SER A 274 -36.13 -1.04 13.33
N VAL A 275 -34.92 -1.61 13.20
CA VAL A 275 -34.73 -3.03 12.86
C VAL A 275 -35.28 -3.94 13.95
N HIS A 276 -35.08 -3.59 15.23
CA HIS A 276 -35.60 -4.37 16.34
C HIS A 276 -37.14 -4.40 16.36
N GLU A 277 -37.79 -3.27 16.11
CA GLU A 277 -39.25 -3.19 15.97
C GLU A 277 -39.76 -4.04 14.80
N ALA A 278 -39.10 -3.95 13.63
CA ALA A 278 -39.46 -4.76 12.47
C ALA A 278 -39.31 -6.28 12.75
N VAL A 279 -38.27 -6.70 13.47
CA VAL A 279 -38.09 -8.09 13.89
C VAL A 279 -39.19 -8.52 14.87
N GLY A 280 -39.61 -7.64 15.79
CA GLY A 280 -40.75 -7.88 16.68
C GLY A 280 -42.04 -8.15 15.90
N SER A 281 -42.37 -7.31 14.91
CA SER A 281 -43.56 -7.49 14.07
C SER A 281 -43.51 -8.78 13.23
N VAL A 282 -42.32 -9.18 12.74
CA VAL A 282 -42.16 -10.46 12.05
C VAL A 282 -42.47 -11.63 13.00
N HIS A 283 -41.98 -11.56 14.23
CA HIS A 283 -42.22 -12.63 15.21
C HIS A 283 -43.70 -12.75 15.61
N GLU A 284 -44.41 -11.62 15.73
CA GLU A 284 -45.86 -11.62 15.94
C GLU A 284 -46.61 -12.27 14.77
N ALA A 285 -46.26 -11.92 13.53
CA ALA A 285 -46.86 -12.51 12.33
C ALA A 285 -46.58 -14.01 12.22
N GLU A 286 -45.37 -14.47 12.59
CA GLU A 286 -45.05 -15.90 12.66
C GLU A 286 -45.90 -16.64 13.71
N GLY A 287 -46.16 -16.01 14.85
CA GLY A 287 -47.04 -16.55 15.89
C GLY A 287 -48.50 -16.67 15.42
N GLU A 288 -49.02 -15.67 14.73
CA GLU A 288 -50.36 -15.71 14.13
C GLU A 288 -50.46 -16.81 13.06
N LEU A 289 -49.47 -16.94 12.17
CA LEU A 289 -49.44 -18.00 11.16
C LEU A 289 -49.44 -19.41 11.78
N ALA A 290 -48.64 -19.62 12.82
CA ALA A 290 -48.62 -20.88 13.55
C ALA A 290 -49.97 -21.21 14.20
N SER A 291 -50.69 -20.20 14.70
CA SER A 291 -52.03 -20.38 15.27
C SER A 291 -53.07 -20.78 14.22
N VAL A 292 -53.04 -20.15 13.03
CA VAL A 292 -53.91 -20.48 11.90
C VAL A 292 -53.63 -21.90 11.38
N GLU A 293 -52.35 -22.29 11.32
CA GLU A 293 -51.96 -23.62 10.88
C GLU A 293 -52.45 -24.71 11.84
N MET A 294 -52.37 -24.48 13.16
CA MET A 294 -52.94 -25.40 14.15
C MET A 294 -54.47 -25.53 14.03
N GLU A 295 -55.17 -24.42 13.78
CA GLU A 295 -56.63 -24.42 13.61
C GLU A 295 -57.06 -25.15 12.31
N ALA A 296 -56.33 -24.94 11.21
CA ALA A 296 -56.54 -25.65 9.96
C ALA A 296 -56.28 -27.16 10.09
N THR A 297 -55.25 -27.55 10.86
CA THR A 297 -54.94 -28.95 11.12
C THR A 297 -56.05 -29.62 11.94
N SER A 298 -56.59 -28.94 12.96
CA SER A 298 -57.71 -29.42 13.77
C SER A 298 -59.01 -29.60 12.97
N LEU A 299 -59.30 -28.69 12.03
CA LEU A 299 -60.46 -28.81 11.14
C LEU A 299 -60.32 -29.96 10.12
N SER A 300 -59.10 -30.25 9.67
CA SER A 300 -58.83 -31.37 8.75
C SER A 300 -59.02 -32.74 9.42
N GLU A 301 -58.74 -32.86 10.72
CA GLU A 301 -58.99 -34.10 11.49
C GLU A 301 -60.48 -34.33 11.74
N LEU A 302 -61.29 -33.27 11.90
CA LEU A 302 -62.75 -33.37 12.05
C LEU A 302 -63.44 -33.75 10.73
N GLY A 303 -62.90 -33.33 9.58
CA GLY A 303 -63.43 -33.68 8.25
C GLY A 303 -63.15 -35.13 7.80
N ALA A 304 -62.20 -35.82 8.43
CA ALA A 304 -61.87 -37.21 8.13
C ALA A 304 -62.78 -38.24 8.83
N TYR A 305 -63.70 -37.80 9.69
CA TYR A 305 -64.64 -38.64 10.44
C TYR A 305 -66.12 -38.42 10.04
N ALA A 306 -66.40 -37.69 8.95
CA ALA A 306 -67.74 -37.44 8.43
C ALA A 306 -68.12 -38.34 7.24
#